data_AF-A0A0F9Q4J0-F1
#
_entry.id   AF-A0A0F9Q4J0-F1
#
_cell.length_a   1.000
_cell.length_b   1.000
_cell.length_c   1.000
_cell.angle_alpha   90.00
_cell.angle_beta   90.00
_cell.angle_gamma   90.00
#
_symmetry.space_group_name_H-M   'P 1'
#
loop_
_entity.id
_entity.type
_entity.pdbx_description
1 polymer ?
#
loop_
_entity_poly.entity_id
_entity_poly.type
_entity_poly.pdbx_seq_one_letter_code
_entity_poly.pdbx_strand_id
1 'polypeptide(L)'
;MTVPGRAVWQVHSITATLVASVGAADRKPGWCLDDGTNRFYHVHTTVAHTANKTIVYSAAPGIGVVEAADAEAVTLPLPPTIMLPGWRIATHTFNLQAADNWSAPVLYVTELPERGAGVWDDMIRALSHEILERRELNV
;
A
#
# COMPACT_ATOMS: atom_id res chain seq x y z
N MET A 1 2.27 3.46 9.57
CA MET A 1 3.62 3.03 9.16
C MET A 1 4.29 4.18 8.42
N THR A 2 5.62 4.31 8.51
CA THR A 2 6.36 5.43 7.91
C THR A 2 7.48 4.88 7.04
N VAL A 3 7.71 5.50 5.88
CA VAL A 3 8.85 5.18 5.00
C VAL A 3 10.15 5.58 5.71
N PRO A 4 11.13 4.67 5.85
CA PRO A 4 12.41 4.97 6.49
C PRO A 4 13.15 6.14 5.83
N GLY A 5 14.00 6.83 6.61
CA GLY A 5 14.68 8.08 6.23
C GLY A 5 15.58 8.04 4.98
N ARG A 6 15.82 6.84 4.42
CA ARG A 6 16.73 6.58 3.29
C ARG A 6 16.12 5.67 2.22
N ALA A 7 14.82 5.43 2.32
CA ALA A 7 14.10 4.54 1.43
C ALA A 7 13.13 5.34 0.57
N VAL A 8 13.05 4.98 -0.71
CA VAL A 8 11.93 5.37 -1.57
C VAL A 8 11.15 4.11 -1.85
N TRP A 9 9.86 4.09 -1.52
CA TRP A 9 9.04 2.90 -1.72
C TRP A 9 8.14 3.06 -2.93
N GLN A 10 8.23 2.13 -3.87
CA GLN A 10 7.15 1.88 -4.82
C GLN A 10 6.19 0.88 -4.19
N VAL A 11 4.95 1.30 -3.96
CA VAL A 11 3.94 0.48 -3.27
C VAL A 11 3.17 -0.36 -4.28
N HIS A 12 3.21 -1.69 -4.12
CA HIS A 12 2.50 -2.65 -4.96
C HIS A 12 1.22 -3.15 -4.31
N SER A 13 1.25 -3.41 -3.01
CA SER A 13 0.03 -3.72 -2.27
C SER A 13 0.16 -3.45 -0.77
N ILE A 14 -0.99 -3.31 -0.13
CA ILE A 14 -1.15 -3.11 1.30
C ILE A 14 -2.30 -4.00 1.76
N THR A 15 -2.12 -4.75 2.84
CA THR A 15 -3.17 -5.58 3.43
C THR A 15 -3.20 -5.44 4.95
N ALA A 16 -4.38 -5.32 5.55
CA ALA A 16 -4.58 -5.45 6.99
C ALA A 16 -5.98 -5.97 7.29
N THR A 17 -6.18 -6.50 8.49
CA THR A 17 -7.47 -7.00 8.95
C THR A 17 -8.05 -6.06 9.99
N LEU A 18 -9.32 -5.70 9.84
CA LEU A 18 -10.09 -5.03 10.90
C LEU A 18 -10.94 -6.09 11.61
N VAL A 19 -10.77 -6.19 12.93
CA VAL A 19 -11.68 -6.89 13.83
C VAL A 19 -12.62 -5.86 14.43
N ALA A 20 -13.84 -5.80 13.92
CA ALA A 20 -14.87 -4.90 14.41
C ALA A 20 -15.45 -5.42 15.73
N SER A 21 -15.52 -4.54 16.71
CA SER A 21 -16.12 -4.81 18.01
C SER A 21 -17.63 -5.05 17.94
N VAL A 22 -18.21 -5.48 19.07
CA VAL A 22 -19.66 -5.67 19.27
C VAL A 22 -20.46 -4.36 19.17
N GLY A 23 -19.81 -3.20 19.23
CA GLY A 23 -20.47 -1.90 19.16
C GLY A 23 -21.17 -1.70 17.81
N ALA A 24 -22.48 -1.43 17.85
CA ALA A 24 -23.29 -1.16 16.68
C ALA A 24 -22.84 0.15 16.03
N ALA A 25 -22.13 0.04 14.90
CA ALA A 25 -21.66 1.17 14.12
C ALA A 25 -21.44 0.74 12.67
N ASP A 26 -21.77 1.66 11.77
CA ASP A 26 -21.53 1.51 10.33
C ASP A 26 -20.12 1.99 10.00
N ARG A 27 -19.19 1.04 9.91
CA ARG A 27 -17.78 1.35 9.66
C ARG A 27 -17.53 1.45 8.17
N LYS A 28 -16.74 2.44 7.77
CA LYS A 28 -16.20 2.52 6.41
C LYS A 28 -14.67 2.52 6.46
N PRO A 29 -14.05 1.33 6.50
CA PRO A 29 -12.60 1.16 6.58
C PRO A 29 -11.90 1.58 5.28
N GLY A 30 -10.62 1.90 5.36
CA GLY A 30 -9.89 2.45 4.23
C GLY A 30 -8.43 2.76 4.53
N TRP A 31 -7.80 3.39 3.55
CA TRP A 31 -6.38 3.71 3.54
C TRP A 31 -6.14 5.21 3.34
N CYS A 32 -5.13 5.73 4.03
CA CYS A 32 -4.68 7.10 3.94
C CYS A 32 -3.18 7.13 3.70
N LEU A 33 -2.74 7.96 2.76
CA LEU A 33 -1.33 8.27 2.55
C LEU A 33 -1.10 9.77 2.75
N ASP A 34 -0.06 10.11 3.51
CA ASP A 34 0.29 11.49 3.84
C ASP A 34 1.81 11.70 3.92
N ASP A 35 2.24 12.95 3.78
CA ASP A 35 3.65 13.38 3.90
C ASP A 35 4.00 13.90 5.32
N GLY A 36 3.13 13.67 6.31
CA GLY A 36 3.19 14.26 7.64
C GLY A 36 2.52 15.63 7.78
N THR A 37 2.18 16.30 6.67
CA THR A 37 1.48 17.59 6.64
C THR A 37 0.19 17.53 5.82
N ASN A 38 0.26 16.94 4.63
CA ASN A 38 -0.80 16.86 3.64
C ASN A 38 -1.19 15.40 3.39
N ARG A 39 -2.50 15.15 3.36
CA ARG A 39 -3.06 13.90 2.85
C ARG A 39 -3.20 13.99 1.35
N PHE A 40 -2.44 13.20 0.60
CA PHE A 40 -2.49 13.18 -0.87
C PHE A 40 -3.28 11.99 -1.42
N TYR A 41 -3.56 10.97 -0.61
CA TYR A 41 -4.44 9.88 -0.99
C TYR A 41 -5.35 9.46 0.16
N HIS A 42 -6.62 9.20 -0.17
CA HIS A 42 -7.61 8.66 0.76
C HIS A 42 -8.62 7.82 0.00
N VAL A 43 -8.82 6.59 0.46
CA VAL A 43 -9.86 5.69 -0.04
C VAL A 43 -10.53 5.01 1.14
N HIS A 44 -11.81 4.68 1.01
CA HIS A 44 -12.57 3.91 1.98
C HIS A 44 -13.65 3.10 1.27
N THR A 45 -14.18 2.09 1.95
CA THR A 45 -15.31 1.32 1.46
C THR A 45 -16.53 2.20 1.25
N THR A 46 -17.28 2.00 0.18
CA THR A 46 -18.56 2.73 -0.01
C THR A 46 -19.67 2.08 0.80
N VAL A 47 -19.56 0.75 0.97
CA VAL A 47 -20.43 -0.09 1.81
C VAL A 47 -20.02 -0.02 3.28
N ALA A 48 -21.02 -0.01 4.17
CA ALA A 48 -20.81 -0.06 5.61
C ALA A 48 -20.61 -1.50 6.10
N HIS A 49 -19.63 -1.70 6.98
CA HIS A 49 -19.41 -2.96 7.67
C HIS A 49 -19.79 -2.82 9.15
N THR A 50 -20.66 -3.72 9.59
CA THR A 50 -21.28 -3.67 10.92
C THR A 50 -20.40 -4.32 11.99
N ALA A 51 -20.91 -4.35 13.22
CA ALA A 51 -20.28 -5.00 14.36
C ALA A 51 -19.94 -6.48 14.12
N ASN A 52 -18.99 -7.01 14.90
CA ASN A 52 -18.62 -8.43 14.97
C ASN A 52 -18.06 -9.04 13.68
N LYS A 53 -17.62 -8.21 12.72
CA LYS A 53 -17.00 -8.68 11.48
C LYS A 53 -15.48 -8.63 11.60
N THR A 54 -14.83 -9.69 11.13
CA THR A 54 -13.39 -9.72 10.90
C THR A 54 -13.18 -9.74 9.39
N ILE A 55 -12.67 -8.64 8.85
CA ILE A 55 -12.59 -8.45 7.38
C ILE A 55 -11.16 -8.09 7.00
N VAL A 56 -10.66 -8.73 5.95
CA VAL A 56 -9.37 -8.40 5.33
C VAL A 56 -9.57 -7.25 4.34
N TYR A 57 -8.79 -6.19 4.48
CA TYR A 57 -8.76 -5.08 3.54
C TYR A 57 -7.44 -5.10 2.81
N SER A 58 -7.51 -5.12 1.48
CA SER A 58 -6.35 -5.03 0.61
C SER A 58 -6.47 -3.82 -0.30
N ALA A 59 -5.33 -3.26 -0.73
CA ALA A 59 -5.30 -2.27 -1.79
C ALA A 59 -4.12 -2.52 -2.73
N ALA A 60 -4.34 -2.38 -4.03
CA ALA A 60 -3.31 -2.56 -5.05
C ALA A 60 -3.62 -1.74 -6.33
N PRO A 61 -2.58 -1.39 -7.11
CA PRO A 61 -2.76 -0.73 -8.40
C PRO A 61 -3.50 -1.55 -9.44
N GLY A 62 -4.30 -0.87 -10.26
CA GLY A 62 -5.02 -1.48 -11.39
C GLY A 62 -6.24 -2.31 -10.99
N ILE A 63 -6.57 -2.43 -9.70
CA ILE A 63 -7.76 -3.14 -9.23
C ILE A 63 -8.90 -2.14 -8.97
N GLY A 64 -10.12 -2.52 -9.34
CA GLY A 64 -11.34 -1.79 -8.97
C GLY A 64 -11.75 -2.02 -7.51
N VAL A 65 -12.84 -1.37 -7.08
CA VAL A 65 -13.44 -1.66 -5.79
C VAL A 65 -14.15 -3.01 -5.86
N VAL A 66 -13.80 -3.94 -4.97
CA VAL A 66 -14.52 -5.20 -4.77
C VAL A 66 -14.92 -5.27 -3.31
N GLU A 67 -16.20 -5.00 -3.03
CA GLU A 67 -16.75 -4.98 -1.68
C GLU A 67 -18.20 -5.46 -1.66
N ALA A 68 -18.61 -6.04 -0.53
CA ALA A 68 -19.99 -6.42 -0.24
C ALA A 68 -20.22 -6.29 1.26
N ALA A 69 -21.48 -6.07 1.67
CA ALA A 69 -21.81 -5.87 3.09
C ALA A 69 -21.36 -7.05 3.97
N ASP A 70 -21.50 -8.27 3.47
CA ASP A 70 -21.13 -9.52 4.13
C ASP A 70 -19.80 -10.10 3.63
N ALA A 71 -18.93 -9.26 3.07
CA ALA A 71 -17.62 -9.69 2.61
C ALA A 71 -16.70 -10.07 3.78
N GLU A 72 -15.95 -11.16 3.60
CA GLU A 72 -14.82 -11.52 4.48
C GLU A 72 -13.52 -10.83 4.03
N ALA A 73 -13.48 -10.36 2.78
CA ALA A 73 -12.36 -9.63 2.21
C ALA A 73 -12.85 -8.51 1.27
N VAL A 74 -12.19 -7.37 1.33
CA VAL A 74 -12.46 -6.19 0.50
C VAL A 74 -11.18 -5.72 -0.15
N THR A 75 -11.27 -5.39 -1.45
CA THR A 75 -10.16 -4.79 -2.19
C THR A 75 -10.52 -3.38 -2.61
N LEU A 76 -9.63 -2.44 -2.30
CA LEU A 76 -9.74 -1.03 -2.64
C LEU A 76 -8.70 -0.68 -3.72
N PRO A 77 -8.99 0.29 -4.59
CA PRO A 77 -7.99 0.77 -5.54
C PRO A 77 -6.82 1.42 -4.79
N LEU A 78 -5.65 1.41 -5.42
CA LEU A 78 -4.49 2.22 -5.04
C LEU A 78 -3.90 2.81 -6.33
N PRO A 79 -3.68 4.12 -6.47
CA PRO A 79 -2.95 4.62 -7.62
C PRO A 79 -1.51 4.09 -7.60
N PRO A 80 -0.82 3.97 -8.75
CA PRO A 80 0.62 3.77 -8.76
C PRO A 80 1.29 4.82 -7.87
N THR A 81 1.90 4.37 -6.77
CA THR A 81 2.34 5.25 -5.69
C THR A 81 3.83 5.07 -5.44
N ILE A 82 4.57 6.17 -5.49
CA ILE A 82 5.93 6.27 -4.98
C ILE A 82 5.86 7.09 -3.69
N MET A 83 6.42 6.56 -2.61
CA MET A 83 6.47 7.22 -1.32
C MET A 83 7.91 7.60 -0.96
N LEU A 84 8.07 8.84 -0.52
CA LEU A 84 9.37 9.40 -0.12
C LEU A 84 9.66 9.15 1.36
N PRO A 85 10.94 9.28 1.80
CA PRO A 85 11.30 9.21 3.20
C PRO A 85 10.40 10.07 4.09
N GLY A 86 9.95 9.50 5.21
CA GLY A 86 9.10 10.19 6.19
C GLY A 86 7.61 10.21 5.84
N TRP A 87 7.20 9.82 4.63
CA TRP A 87 5.79 9.67 4.28
C TRP A 87 5.15 8.50 5.01
N ARG A 88 3.83 8.54 5.17
CA ARG A 88 3.09 7.62 6.05
C ARG A 88 1.96 6.93 5.31
N ILE A 89 1.80 5.66 5.66
CA ILE A 89 0.65 4.82 5.32
C ILE A 89 -0.13 4.57 6.61
N ALA A 90 -1.42 4.91 6.61
CA ALA A 90 -2.30 4.73 7.76
C ALA A 90 -3.60 4.03 7.36
N THR A 91 -4.15 3.24 8.28
CA THR A 91 -5.55 2.82 8.22
C THR A 91 -6.43 4.01 8.60
N HIS A 92 -7.59 4.10 7.97
CA HIS A 92 -8.62 5.06 8.30
C HIS A 92 -9.96 4.33 8.42
N THR A 93 -10.82 4.74 9.34
CA THR A 93 -12.15 4.13 9.48
C THR A 93 -13.13 5.17 9.96
N PHE A 94 -14.18 5.44 9.18
CA PHE A 94 -15.31 6.22 9.67
C PHE A 94 -16.07 5.42 10.74
N ASN A 95 -16.53 6.10 11.80
CA ASN A 95 -17.21 5.50 12.95
C ASN A 95 -16.41 4.39 13.66
N LEU A 96 -15.09 4.49 13.67
CA LEU A 96 -14.22 3.58 14.43
C LEU A 96 -14.61 3.58 15.91
N GLN A 97 -14.83 2.40 16.47
CA GLN A 97 -15.13 2.22 17.88
C GLN A 97 -13.84 1.96 18.67
N ALA A 98 -13.83 2.33 19.96
CA ALA A 98 -12.65 2.20 20.81
C ALA A 98 -12.13 0.75 20.95
N ALA A 99 -13.02 -0.23 20.79
CA ALA A 99 -12.68 -1.66 20.86
C ALA A 99 -12.43 -2.29 19.48
N ASP A 100 -12.52 -1.53 18.38
CA ASP A 100 -12.13 -2.02 17.07
C ASP A 100 -10.61 -2.15 16.99
N ASN A 101 -10.13 -3.21 16.34
CA ASN A 101 -8.70 -3.47 16.27
C ASN A 101 -8.23 -3.75 14.85
N TRP A 102 -7.20 -3.02 14.42
CA TRP A 102 -6.49 -3.30 13.18
C TRP A 102 -5.31 -4.22 13.44
N SER A 103 -5.13 -5.24 12.60
CA SER A 103 -3.88 -6.00 12.57
C SER A 103 -2.72 -5.12 12.13
N ALA A 104 -1.50 -5.58 12.39
CA ALA A 104 -0.32 -4.99 11.75
C ALA A 104 -0.49 -5.07 10.21
N PRO A 105 -0.34 -3.95 9.48
CA PRO A 105 -0.41 -3.97 8.03
C PRO A 105 0.80 -4.71 7.42
N VAL A 106 0.54 -5.51 6.40
CA VAL A 106 1.55 -6.13 5.54
C VAL A 106 1.66 -5.31 4.27
N LEU A 107 2.89 -4.91 3.93
CA LEU A 107 3.20 -4.15 2.73
C LEU A 107 4.01 -4.99 1.75
N TYR A 108 3.63 -4.95 0.48
CA TYR A 108 4.50 -5.36 -0.61
C TYR A 108 5.00 -4.11 -1.33
N VAL A 109 6.30 -3.85 -1.19
CA VAL A 109 6.96 -2.68 -1.76
C VAL A 109 8.24 -3.10 -2.47
N THR A 110 8.60 -2.35 -3.51
CA THR A 110 9.98 -2.32 -3.99
C THR A 110 10.64 -1.09 -3.42
N GLU A 111 11.76 -1.28 -2.72
CA GLU A 111 12.62 -0.16 -2.33
C GLU A 111 13.44 0.25 -3.54
N LEU A 112 13.20 1.48 -4.01
CA LEU A 112 13.94 2.07 -5.11
C LEU A 112 15.26 2.63 -4.57
N PRO A 113 16.37 2.46 -5.31
CA PRO A 113 17.65 3.02 -4.91
C PRO A 113 17.56 4.55 -4.81
N GLU A 114 18.18 5.13 -3.79
CA GLU A 114 18.36 6.59 -3.69
C GLU A 114 18.95 7.09 -5.02
N ARG A 115 18.31 8.12 -5.61
CA ARG A 115 18.79 8.70 -6.86
C ARG A 115 20.17 9.33 -6.60
N GLY A 116 21.24 8.65 -7.00
CA GLY A 116 22.61 9.19 -6.96
C GLY A 116 23.69 8.37 -6.25
N ALA A 117 23.45 7.13 -5.83
CA ALA A 117 24.50 6.33 -5.17
C ALA A 117 24.78 5.02 -5.92
N GLY A 118 25.59 5.07 -6.99
CA GLY A 118 26.22 3.90 -7.63
C GLY A 118 25.31 2.93 -8.39
N VAL A 119 24.13 2.61 -7.86
CA VAL A 119 23.25 1.54 -8.36
C VAL A 119 22.72 1.82 -9.76
N TRP A 120 22.43 3.09 -10.11
CA TRP A 120 22.03 3.42 -11.48
C TRP A 120 23.19 3.29 -12.47
N ASP A 121 24.39 3.68 -12.06
CA ASP A 121 25.59 3.53 -12.89
C ASP A 121 25.97 2.06 -13.03
N ASP A 122 25.83 1.27 -11.96
CA ASP A 122 26.07 -0.16 -11.92
C ASP A 122 25.04 -0.93 -12.74
N MET A 123 23.77 -0.53 -12.69
CA MET A 123 22.70 -1.13 -13.49
C MET A 123 22.88 -0.80 -14.98
N ILE A 124 23.20 0.45 -15.32
CA ILE A 124 23.50 0.84 -16.71
C ILE A 124 24.74 0.08 -17.20
N ARG A 125 25.77 -0.08 -16.35
CA ARG A 125 26.97 -0.86 -16.69
C ARG A 125 26.65 -2.33 -16.93
N ALA A 126 25.83 -2.95 -16.07
CA ALA A 126 25.40 -4.34 -16.21
C ALA A 126 24.59 -4.57 -17.50
N LEU A 127 23.62 -3.70 -17.78
CA LEU A 127 22.82 -3.74 -19.01
C LEU A 127 23.68 -3.54 -20.26
N SER A 128 24.65 -2.63 -20.21
CA SER A 128 25.58 -2.38 -21.32
C SER A 128 26.46 -3.60 -21.61
N HIS A 129 26.95 -4.30 -20.57
CA HIS A 129 27.75 -5.52 -20.72
C HIS A 129 26.93 -6.65 -21.35
N GLU A 130 25.71 -6.88 -20.86
CA GLU A 130 24.82 -7.90 -21.40
C GLU A 130 24.45 -7.65 -22.88
N ILE A 131 24.23 -6.38 -23.27
CA ILE A 131 23.96 -6.01 -24.66
C ILE A 131 25.17 -6.28 -25.56
N LEU A 132 26.39 -6.03 -25.07
CA LEU A 132 27.62 -6.28 -25.81
C LEU A 132 27.88 -7.79 -25.99
N GLU A 133 27.74 -8.58 -24.92
CA GLU A 133 27.87 -10.04 -24.99
C GLU A 133 26.84 -10.67 -25.94
N ARG A 134 25.58 -10.21 -25.88
CA ARG A 134 24.53 -10.66 -26.80
C ARG A 134 24.78 -10.21 -28.25
N ARG A 135 25.54 -9.15 -28.48
CA ARG A 135 25.96 -8.74 -29.83
C ARG A 135 27.11 -9.61 -30.35
N GLU A 136 28.05 -9.99 -29.50
CA GLU A 136 29.17 -10.87 -29.88
C GLU A 136 28.72 -12.30 -30.15
N LEU A 137 27.66 -12.77 -29.48
CA LEU A 137 27.08 -14.11 -29.69
C LEU A 137 26.16 -14.21 -30.93
N ASN A 138 25.81 -13.10 -31.57
CA ASN A 138 24.95 -13.06 -32.76
C ASN A 138 25.74 -12.84 -34.07
N VAL A 139 27.02 -13.23 -34.10
CA VAL A 139 27.90 -13.23 -35.29
C VAL A 139 28.15 -14.66 -35.74
#